data_AF-A0A3M2KXE3-F1
#
_entry.id   AF-A0A3M2KXE3-F1
#
_cell.length_a   1.000
_cell.length_b   1.000
_cell.length_c   1.000
_cell.angle_alpha   90.00
_cell.angle_beta   90.00
_cell.angle_gamma   90.00
#
_symmetry.space_group_name_H-M   'P 1'
#
loop_
_entity.id
_entity.type
_entity.pdbx_description
1 polymer ?
#
loop_
_entity_poly.entity_id
_entity_poly.type
_entity_poly.pdbx_seq_one_letter_code
_entity_poly.pdbx_strand_id
1 'polypeptide(L)'
;MVMVPARHRLAGRTSVRARELLDEPLLGATTGDPVWNAFWELRAHRGGGAAPVVSRSNSLLEELPKVATGAGVVITVAYARWIPFPGVRLIPIVDVPPNEVAVGWRGCRESALVRSFVDIARTIRDSRPHADLTRARNSAAWSGP
;
A
#
# COMPACT_ATOMS: atom_id res chain seq x y z
N MET A 1 1.03 2.28 -4.66
CA MET A 1 1.85 2.04 -5.88
C MET A 1 1.39 0.75 -6.52
N VAL A 2 1.79 0.47 -7.76
CA VAL A 2 1.68 -0.86 -8.37
C VAL A 2 3.08 -1.45 -8.59
N MET A 3 3.25 -2.72 -8.28
CA MET A 3 4.43 -3.50 -8.62
C MET A 3 4.12 -4.38 -9.82
N VAL A 4 4.92 -4.25 -10.88
CA VAL A 4 4.74 -4.94 -12.16
C VAL A 4 6.02 -5.64 -12.62
N PRO A 5 5.93 -6.65 -13.50
CA PRO A 5 7.12 -7.23 -14.14
C PRO A 5 7.93 -6.19 -14.91
N ALA A 6 9.26 -6.32 -14.98
CA ALA A 6 10.11 -5.34 -15.66
C ALA A 6 9.86 -5.21 -17.17
N ARG A 7 9.28 -6.25 -17.79
CA ARG A 7 8.87 -6.26 -19.20
C ARG A 7 7.38 -5.95 -19.40
N HIS A 8 6.68 -5.57 -18.34
CA HIS A 8 5.26 -5.22 -18.41
C HIS A 8 5.05 -3.97 -19.28
N ARG A 9 3.91 -3.88 -19.99
CA ARG A 9 3.57 -2.73 -20.84
C ARG A 9 3.61 -1.38 -20.11
N LEU A 10 3.36 -1.40 -18.80
CA LEU A 10 3.39 -0.20 -17.94
C LEU A 10 4.77 0.10 -17.34
N ALA A 11 5.76 -0.79 -17.45
CA ALA A 11 7.05 -0.69 -16.76
C ALA A 11 7.85 0.58 -17.09
N GLY A 12 7.62 1.18 -18.27
CA GLY A 12 8.25 2.44 -18.69
C GLY A 12 7.56 3.71 -18.19
N ARG A 13 6.40 3.59 -17.52
CA ARG A 13 5.60 4.74 -17.09
C ARG A 13 6.14 5.36 -15.81
N THR A 14 6.04 6.68 -15.72
CA THR A 14 6.34 7.46 -14.49
C THR A 14 5.21 7.40 -13.47
N SER A 15 3.97 7.21 -13.94
CA SER A 15 2.77 7.01 -13.13
C SER A 15 1.66 6.35 -13.95
N VAL A 16 0.72 5.71 -13.26
CA VAL A 16 -0.48 5.11 -13.85
C VAL A 16 -1.74 5.56 -13.12
N ARG A 17 -2.90 5.38 -13.75
CA ARG A 17 -4.23 5.51 -13.15
C ARG A 17 -4.81 4.15 -12.81
N ALA A 18 -5.65 4.07 -11.78
CA ALA A 18 -6.31 2.85 -11.34
C ALA A 18 -7.06 2.14 -12.48
N ARG A 19 -7.71 2.91 -13.37
CA ARG A 19 -8.41 2.37 -14.55
C ARG A 19 -7.51 1.54 -15.48
N GLU A 20 -6.20 1.83 -15.52
CA GLU A 20 -5.24 1.10 -16.37
C GLU A 20 -4.87 -0.27 -15.79
N LEU A 21 -5.26 -0.54 -14.54
CA LEU A 21 -4.95 -1.76 -13.76
C LEU A 21 -6.16 -2.66 -13.56
N LEU A 22 -7.36 -2.25 -13.98
CA LEU A 22 -8.58 -2.99 -13.65
C LEU A 22 -8.62 -4.37 -14.30
N ASP A 23 -8.07 -4.52 -15.50
CA ASP A 23 -8.06 -5.80 -16.21
C ASP A 23 -6.78 -6.62 -15.98
N GLU A 24 -5.82 -6.09 -15.21
CA GLU A 24 -4.58 -6.80 -14.92
C GLU A 24 -4.80 -7.94 -13.92
N PRO A 25 -4.17 -9.12 -14.12
CA PRO A 25 -4.23 -10.20 -13.14
C PRO A 25 -3.59 -9.75 -11.82
N LEU A 26 -4.38 -9.76 -10.74
CA LEU A 26 -3.96 -9.24 -9.44
C LEU A 26 -3.45 -10.36 -8.52
N LEU A 27 -2.35 -10.08 -7.83
CA LEU A 27 -1.93 -10.85 -6.67
C LEU A 27 -2.53 -10.18 -5.43
N GLY A 28 -3.47 -10.87 -4.78
CA GLY A 28 -4.17 -10.38 -3.59
C GLY A 28 -3.49 -10.79 -2.28
N ALA A 29 -4.02 -10.30 -1.16
CA ALA A 29 -3.60 -10.76 0.16
C ALA A 29 -4.35 -12.04 0.56
N THR A 30 -3.72 -12.90 1.38
CA THR A 30 -4.37 -14.10 1.95
C THR A 30 -5.38 -13.78 3.07
N THR A 31 -5.42 -12.54 3.56
CA THR A 31 -6.34 -12.12 4.61
C THR A 31 -7.80 -12.27 4.18
N GLY A 32 -8.65 -12.69 5.13
CA GLY A 32 -10.10 -12.76 4.95
C GLY A 32 -10.82 -11.43 5.19
N ASP A 33 -10.09 -10.35 5.55
CA ASP A 33 -10.68 -9.04 5.80
C ASP A 33 -11.21 -8.41 4.50
N PRO A 34 -12.54 -8.24 4.35
CA PRO A 34 -13.13 -7.71 3.12
C PRO A 34 -12.86 -6.21 2.93
N VAL A 35 -12.65 -5.44 4.01
CA VAL A 35 -12.34 -4.01 3.94
C VAL A 35 -10.91 -3.82 3.46
N TRP A 36 -9.98 -4.60 4.02
CA TRP A 36 -8.59 -4.64 3.56
C TRP A 36 -8.50 -4.99 2.07
N ASN A 37 -9.12 -6.10 1.67
CA ASN A 37 -9.09 -6.56 0.29
C ASN A 37 -9.76 -5.55 -0.64
N ALA A 38 -10.90 -4.95 -0.27
CA ALA A 38 -11.56 -3.93 -1.08
C ALA A 38 -10.66 -2.72 -1.40
N PHE A 39 -9.86 -2.28 -0.44
CA PHE A 39 -8.90 -1.19 -0.63
C PHE A 39 -7.79 -1.59 -1.60
N TRP A 40 -7.10 -2.70 -1.33
CA TRP A 40 -5.95 -3.15 -2.11
C TRP A 40 -6.31 -3.68 -3.50
N GLU A 41 -7.52 -4.17 -3.69
CA GLU A 41 -8.01 -4.71 -4.96
C GLU A 41 -8.75 -3.66 -5.83
N LEU A 42 -8.69 -2.37 -5.44
CA LEU A 42 -9.29 -1.22 -6.13
C LEU A 42 -10.81 -1.36 -6.33
N ARG A 43 -11.51 -1.95 -5.36
CA ARG A 43 -12.96 -2.25 -5.47
C ARG A 43 -13.80 -1.01 -5.77
N ALA A 44 -13.43 0.16 -5.21
CA ALA A 44 -14.12 1.42 -5.47
C ALA A 44 -14.07 1.82 -6.96
N HIS A 45 -12.91 1.65 -7.61
CA HIS A 45 -12.72 1.94 -9.04
C HIS A 45 -13.36 0.90 -9.95
N ARG A 46 -13.81 -0.24 -9.39
CA ARG A 46 -14.54 -1.31 -10.09
C ARG A 46 -16.06 -1.20 -9.93
N GLY A 47 -16.58 -0.11 -9.34
CA GLY A 47 -18.01 0.03 -9.04
C GLY A 47 -18.53 -1.05 -8.08
N GLY A 48 -17.67 -1.58 -7.19
CA GLY A 48 -18.03 -2.71 -6.33
C GLY A 48 -17.88 -4.09 -6.98
N GLY A 49 -17.34 -4.18 -8.19
CA GLY A 49 -16.96 -5.46 -8.80
C GLY A 49 -15.80 -6.16 -8.10
N ALA A 50 -15.68 -7.47 -8.32
CA ALA A 50 -14.52 -8.24 -7.87
C ALA A 50 -13.28 -7.94 -8.75
N ALA A 51 -12.10 -8.05 -8.16
CA ALA A 51 -10.85 -8.01 -8.91
C ALA A 51 -10.53 -9.40 -9.52
N PRO A 52 -9.81 -9.45 -10.65
CA PRO A 52 -9.29 -10.69 -11.23
C PRO A 52 -8.09 -11.21 -10.42
N VAL A 53 -8.33 -11.65 -9.19
CA VAL A 53 -7.29 -12.17 -8.29
C VAL A 53 -6.89 -13.57 -8.73
N VAL A 54 -5.64 -13.72 -9.20
CA VAL A 54 -5.11 -14.99 -9.74
C VAL A 54 -4.27 -15.78 -8.74
N SER A 55 -3.77 -15.10 -7.70
CA SER A 55 -2.99 -15.70 -6.63
C SER A 55 -3.10 -14.86 -5.37
N ARG A 56 -2.84 -15.46 -4.21
CA ARG A 56 -2.77 -14.74 -2.94
C ARG A 56 -1.39 -14.92 -2.30
N SER A 57 -0.94 -13.90 -1.56
CA SER A 57 0.33 -13.88 -0.83
C SER A 57 0.13 -13.30 0.57
N ASN A 58 0.99 -13.65 1.51
CA ASN A 58 0.95 -13.11 2.88
C ASN A 58 2.01 -12.03 3.14
N SER A 59 2.93 -11.81 2.19
CA SER A 59 4.09 -10.95 2.37
C SER A 59 4.66 -10.44 1.05
N LEU A 60 5.34 -9.29 1.13
CA LEU A 60 6.02 -8.70 -0.02
C LEU A 60 7.12 -9.63 -0.57
N LEU A 61 7.79 -10.40 0.29
CA LEU A 61 8.83 -11.36 -0.13
C LEU A 61 8.27 -12.51 -0.98
N GLU A 62 7.01 -12.90 -0.76
CA GLU A 62 6.31 -13.85 -1.63
C GLU A 62 5.84 -13.21 -2.93
N GLU A 63 5.43 -11.93 -2.90
CA GLU A 63 4.92 -11.21 -4.06
C GLU A 63 6.02 -10.89 -5.08
N LEU A 64 7.21 -10.48 -4.63
CA LEU A 64 8.33 -10.07 -5.48
C LEU A 64 8.70 -11.10 -6.55
N PRO A 65 8.99 -12.38 -6.22
CA PRO A 65 9.29 -13.38 -7.24
C PRO A 65 8.09 -13.69 -8.13
N LYS A 66 6.86 -13.71 -7.61
CA LYS A 66 5.64 -13.94 -8.40
C LYS A 66 5.44 -12.85 -9.45
N VAL A 67 5.67 -11.59 -9.09
CA VAL A 67 5.63 -10.47 -10.05
C VAL A 67 6.79 -10.57 -11.03
N ALA A 68 8.01 -10.86 -10.57
CA ALA A 68 9.17 -10.96 -11.45
C ALA A 68 9.02 -12.05 -12.53
N THR A 69 8.33 -13.16 -12.21
CA THR A 69 8.02 -14.25 -13.15
C THR A 69 6.79 -13.99 -14.02
N GLY A 70 6.09 -12.87 -13.83
CA GLY A 70 4.93 -12.50 -14.65
C GLY A 70 3.60 -13.11 -14.22
N ALA A 71 3.48 -13.63 -13.00
CA ALA A 71 2.22 -14.21 -12.51
C ALA A 71 1.09 -13.17 -12.35
N GLY A 72 1.44 -11.88 -12.20
CA GLY A 72 0.49 -10.79 -12.10
C GLY A 72 1.12 -9.50 -11.61
N VAL A 73 0.26 -8.55 -11.23
CA VAL A 73 0.65 -7.27 -10.61
C VAL A 73 0.11 -7.18 -9.19
N VAL A 74 0.69 -6.33 -8.36
CA VAL A 74 0.18 -6.09 -6.99
C VAL A 74 0.09 -4.60 -6.68
N ILE A 75 -1.03 -4.19 -6.11
CA ILE A 75 -1.17 -2.86 -5.51
C ILE A 75 -0.52 -2.91 -4.14
N THR A 76 0.48 -2.08 -3.90
CA THR A 76 1.34 -2.19 -2.73
C THR A 76 1.68 -0.83 -2.13
N VAL A 77 2.18 -0.87 -0.89
CA VAL A 77 2.64 0.29 -0.11
C VAL A 77 3.84 0.96 -0.77
N ALA A 78 3.96 2.29 -0.61
CA ALA A 78 5.08 3.03 -1.17
C ALA A 78 6.45 2.61 -0.60
N TYR A 79 6.47 1.98 0.58
CA TYR A 79 7.67 1.43 1.21
C TYR A 79 8.36 0.35 0.38
N ALA A 80 7.62 -0.38 -0.48
CA ALA A 80 8.19 -1.44 -1.33
C ALA A 80 9.38 -0.95 -2.19
N ARG A 81 9.47 0.36 -2.47
CA ARG A 81 10.60 0.97 -3.21
C ARG A 81 11.95 0.79 -2.53
N TRP A 82 11.96 0.57 -1.22
CA TRP A 82 13.17 0.35 -0.43
C TRP A 82 13.63 -1.12 -0.44
N ILE A 83 12.88 -2.00 -1.10
CA ILE A 83 13.19 -3.42 -1.27
C ILE A 83 13.30 -3.69 -2.77
N PRO A 84 14.40 -3.24 -3.43
CA PRO A 84 14.58 -3.48 -4.85
C PRO A 84 14.72 -4.98 -5.12
N PHE A 85 14.11 -5.44 -6.21
CA PHE A 85 14.18 -6.84 -6.62
C PHE A 85 14.39 -6.94 -8.14
N PRO A 86 15.28 -7.82 -8.63
CA PRO A 86 15.48 -7.99 -10.06
C PRO A 86 14.19 -8.38 -10.79
N GLY A 87 13.91 -7.72 -11.91
CA GLY A 87 12.75 -8.07 -12.74
C GLY A 87 11.42 -7.47 -12.29
N VAL A 88 11.39 -6.56 -11.30
CA VAL A 88 10.17 -5.79 -10.95
C VAL A 88 10.36 -4.29 -11.14
N ARG A 89 9.25 -3.59 -11.36
CA ARG A 89 9.17 -2.13 -11.39
C ARG A 89 8.02 -1.65 -10.50
N LEU A 90 8.27 -0.59 -9.74
CA LEU A 90 7.28 0.07 -8.90
C LEU A 90 6.87 1.39 -9.53
N ILE A 91 5.57 1.57 -9.70
CA ILE A 91 4.99 2.73 -10.38
C ILE A 91 3.93 3.38 -9.48
N PRO A 92 3.98 4.70 -9.24
CA PRO A 92 2.92 5.44 -8.55
C PRO A 92 1.55 5.30 -9.22
N ILE A 93 0.49 5.24 -8.40
CA ILE A 93 -0.90 5.33 -8.84
C ILE A 93 -1.44 6.68 -8.36
N VAL A 94 -1.90 7.54 -9.27
CA VAL A 94 -2.12 8.97 -8.97
C VAL A 94 -3.57 9.33 -8.58
N ASP A 95 -4.51 8.42 -8.80
CA ASP A 95 -5.96 8.65 -8.61
C ASP A 95 -6.58 7.64 -7.61
N VAL A 96 -5.77 7.16 -6.67
CA VAL A 96 -6.21 6.33 -5.53
C VAL A 96 -5.88 7.04 -4.22
N PRO A 97 -6.66 6.84 -3.16
CA PRO A 97 -6.30 7.33 -1.84
C PRO A 97 -4.93 6.77 -1.41
N PRO A 98 -4.10 7.58 -0.73
CA PRO A 98 -2.84 7.10 -0.17
C PRO A 98 -3.11 6.05 0.91
N ASN A 99 -2.19 5.10 1.07
CA ASN A 99 -2.17 4.24 2.25
C ASN A 99 -1.63 5.03 3.44
N GLU A 100 -2.46 5.23 4.46
CA GLU A 100 -2.10 5.97 5.67
C GLU A 100 -1.47 5.05 6.74
N VAL A 101 -0.50 5.59 7.48
CA VAL A 101 0.06 4.95 8.68
C VAL A 101 -0.37 5.76 9.89
N ALA A 102 -1.05 5.11 10.84
CA ALA A 102 -1.53 5.74 12.05
C ALA A 102 -0.82 5.16 13.28
N VAL A 103 -0.61 6.00 14.29
CA VAL A 103 -0.16 5.59 15.63
C VAL A 103 -1.37 5.62 16.54
N GLY A 104 -1.73 4.46 17.10
CA GLY A 104 -2.85 4.30 18.02
C GLY A 104 -2.38 3.82 19.39
N TRP A 105 -3.02 4.32 20.44
CA TRP A 105 -2.87 3.84 21.82
C TRP A 105 -4.24 3.80 22.50
N ARG A 106 -4.34 3.02 23.58
CA ARG A 106 -5.55 2.99 24.40
C ARG A 106 -5.67 4.31 25.17
N GLY A 107 -6.85 4.93 25.15
CA GLY A 107 -7.05 6.25 25.77
C GLY A 107 -6.64 6.34 27.24
N CYS A 108 -6.87 5.28 28.03
CA CYS A 108 -6.45 5.22 29.43
C CYS A 108 -4.97 4.91 29.67
N ARG A 109 -4.16 4.80 28.61
CA ARG A 109 -2.73 4.44 28.67
C ARG A 109 -1.82 5.43 27.96
N GLU A 110 -2.23 6.69 27.89
CA GLU A 110 -1.30 7.74 27.48
C GLU A 110 -0.20 7.91 28.54
N SER A 111 1.05 7.82 28.10
CA SER A 111 2.22 7.98 28.95
C SER A 111 3.21 8.98 28.35
N ALA A 112 4.19 9.42 29.14
CA ALA A 112 5.27 10.27 28.64
C ALA A 112 6.04 9.60 27.47
N LEU A 113 6.18 8.27 27.47
CA LEU A 113 6.80 7.52 26.38
C LEU A 113 5.97 7.56 25.10
N VAL A 114 4.64 7.43 25.20
CA VAL A 114 3.73 7.55 24.05
C VAL A 114 3.84 8.94 23.43
N ARG A 115 3.79 9.99 24.25
CA ARG A 115 3.97 11.38 23.78
C ARG A 115 5.31 11.58 23.09
N SER A 116 6.40 11.15 23.74
CA SER A 116 7.75 11.23 23.18
C SER A 116 7.87 10.51 21.83
N PHE A 117 7.34 9.29 21.72
CA PHE A 117 7.32 8.55 20.45
C PHE A 117 6.54 9.29 19.36
N VAL A 118 5.35 9.81 19.69
CA VAL A 118 4.51 10.57 18.74
C VAL A 118 5.22 11.84 18.28
N ASP A 119 5.88 12.56 19.17
CA ASP A 119 6.61 13.79 18.86
C ASP A 119 7.82 13.51 17.96
N ILE A 120 8.58 12.45 18.24
CA ILE A 120 9.68 12.00 17.37
C ILE A 120 9.15 11.58 16.00
N ALA A 121 8.08 10.79 15.95
CA ALA A 121 7.48 10.32 14.70
C ALA A 121 7.00 11.49 13.82
N ARG A 122 6.38 12.51 14.44
CA ARG A 122 5.98 13.76 13.76
C ARG A 122 7.18 14.54 13.26
N THR A 123 8.20 14.71 14.10
CA THR A 123 9.43 15.41 13.74
C THR A 123 10.11 14.77 12.52
N ILE A 124 10.26 13.44 12.51
CA ILE A 124 10.88 12.70 11.40
C ILE A 124 10.02 12.74 10.13
N ARG A 125 8.69 12.67 10.26
CA ARG A 125 7.76 12.83 9.13
C ARG A 125 7.94 14.21 8.50
N ASP A 126 7.94 15.26 9.33
CA ASP A 126 7.97 16.65 8.86
C ASP A 126 9.35 17.03 8.31
N SER A 127 10.43 16.36 8.74
CA SER A 127 11.80 16.58 8.24
C SER A 127 12.13 15.80 6.95
N ARG A 128 11.24 14.95 6.43
CA ARG A 128 11.50 14.12 5.24
C ARG A 128 10.47 14.36 4.12
N PRO A 129 10.60 15.47 3.36
CA PRO A 129 9.64 15.86 2.32
C PRO A 129 9.56 14.90 1.11
N HIS A 130 10.57 14.03 0.90
CA HIS A 130 10.58 13.04 -0.20
C HIS A 130 9.91 11.71 0.14
N ALA A 131 9.51 11.51 1.40
CA ALA A 131 8.54 10.49 1.72
C ALA A 131 7.19 11.18 1.53
N ASP A 132 6.52 10.92 0.41
CA ASP A 132 5.15 11.35 0.12
C ASP A 132 4.17 10.65 1.11
N LEU A 133 4.35 10.99 2.38
CA LEU A 133 3.56 10.62 3.54
C LEU A 133 2.60 11.79 3.70
N THR A 134 1.52 11.76 2.92
CA THR A 134 0.40 12.68 3.10
C THR A 134 0.06 12.81 4.57
N ARG A 135 -0.08 14.07 4.99
CA ARG A 135 -0.38 14.53 6.35
C ARG A 135 -1.39 13.61 7.04
N ALA A 136 -0.93 12.84 8.04
CA ALA A 136 -1.82 12.05 8.88
C ALA A 136 -2.90 12.94 9.49
N ARG A 137 -4.15 12.49 9.46
CA ARG A 137 -5.21 13.05 10.31
C ARG A 137 -4.80 12.85 11.78
N ASN A 138 -5.08 13.85 12.62
CA ASN A 138 -4.78 13.79 14.05
C ASN A 138 -5.29 12.47 14.64
N SER A 139 -4.37 11.70 15.23
CA SER A 139 -4.67 10.47 15.95
C SER A 139 -5.59 10.78 17.13
N ALA A 140 -6.74 10.14 17.15
CA ALA A 140 -7.63 10.11 18.31
C ALA A 140 -7.38 8.82 19.11
N ALA A 141 -7.67 8.87 20.41
CA ALA A 141 -7.74 7.66 21.23
C ALA A 141 -8.72 6.67 20.59
N TRP A 142 -8.21 5.49 20.21
CA TRP A 142 -9.07 4.42 19.71
C TRP A 142 -9.94 3.93 20.88
N SER A 143 -11.25 4.07 20.71
CA SER A 143 -12.30 3.76 21.69
C SER A 143 -13.17 2.60 21.18
N GLY A 144 -12.52 1.58 20.60
CA GLY A 144 -13.16 0.31 20.30
C GLY A 144 -13.39 -0.55 21.56
N PRO A 145 -14.29 -1.55 21.50
CA PRO A 145 -14.72 -2.34 22.65
C PRO A 145 -13.60 -3.13 23.34
#